data_AF-A0AAV8YDZ9-F1
#
_entry.id   AF-A0AAV8YDZ9-F1
#
_cell.length_a   1.000
_cell.length_b   1.000
_cell.length_c   1.000
_cell.angle_alpha   90.00
_cell.angle_beta   90.00
_cell.angle_gamma   90.00
#
_symmetry.space_group_name_H-M   'P 1'
#
loop_
_entity.id
_entity.type
_entity.pdbx_description
1 polymer ?
#
loop_
_entity_poly.entity_id
_entity_poly.type
_entity_poly.pdbx_seq_one_letter_code
_entity_poly.pdbx_strand_id
1 'polypeptide(L)'
;KLRSFVIDDLSQFIANISQIQEINGTATIPLYNYNSQRLNLQIGLLGGSKARVKILEEQHTRYELSDVLDKDPTVLPFDVANLTKESVILVPQDPLEHYVVVVNAGPPFTVEFYLDNQLKVVLNAKRLIVENTSDSQAFNFDVEFEGATKLYGLHHHSYKLALDETADGSKEPFRLRNSDVYDLNSTMALYGSVPVLYGHSVNGTSGIFFHNAAEEWIDISYKGDRPSAHFMVESGTFDMFVLFGPTTQAVVRQFTNLTGVAHLPQLWTLGYHQCRYSYMSQEDVKYVVAEMDNHDFPMDAIWLDIDYTDEKRYFTWNPESFSDPVEMQKNLSATNRKLVTILDPHIKVDDNYPVYAGAKGKYFVKWANGSDFEGICWPGVSSYLDFLNPEVRDYYASWYAYNKFNGSTETLAGVWNDMNEPSVFNTLEITMPFEAVHCNNVLHRDIHNIYGLLQTKATHQGLIQRDNGTKRPFILSRSHFAGSQRYAAIWTGDNTADWPYLVISYSECMLSNIVGMVFCGADVGGFSGKPRP
;
A
#
# COMPACT_ATOMS: atom_id res chain seq x y z
N LYS A 1 -0.89 -1.95 23.92
CA LYS A 1 0.29 -1.96 24.83
C LYS A 1 1.26 -0.81 24.51
N LEU A 2 1.73 -0.69 23.26
CA LEU A 2 2.72 0.32 22.86
C LEU A 2 2.22 1.78 22.99
N ARG A 3 0.93 2.04 22.73
CA ARG A 3 0.32 3.38 22.78
C ARG A 3 0.57 4.18 24.06
N SER A 4 0.45 3.54 25.21
CA SER A 4 0.50 4.18 26.53
C SER A 4 1.75 3.81 27.33
N PHE A 5 2.71 3.12 26.71
CA PHE A 5 3.87 2.62 27.43
C PHE A 5 4.83 3.77 27.75
N VAL A 6 5.16 3.92 29.04
CA VAL A 6 6.18 4.86 29.50
C VAL A 6 7.47 4.07 29.67
N ILE A 7 8.47 4.42 28.86
CA ILE A 7 9.80 3.79 28.92
C ILE A 7 10.55 4.34 30.13
N ASP A 8 11.10 3.44 30.94
CA ASP A 8 12.02 3.81 32.02
C ASP A 8 13.40 4.23 31.49
N ASP A 9 14.19 4.94 32.29
CA ASP A 9 15.51 5.43 31.88
C ASP A 9 16.47 4.30 31.47
N LEU A 10 16.27 3.07 31.98
CA LEU A 10 17.12 1.92 31.66
C LEU A 10 16.85 1.35 30.26
N SER A 11 15.62 1.53 29.78
CA SER A 11 15.14 0.99 28.51
C SER A 11 15.41 1.93 27.34
N GLN A 12 15.72 3.21 27.59
CA GLN A 12 16.08 4.18 26.56
C GLN A 12 17.38 3.80 25.85
N PHE A 13 17.37 3.88 24.52
CA PHE A 13 18.55 3.62 23.71
C PHE A 13 19.49 4.83 23.65
N ILE A 14 20.78 4.53 23.69
CA ILE A 14 21.90 5.44 23.52
C ILE A 14 22.62 5.05 22.23
N ALA A 15 22.97 6.03 21.40
CA ALA A 15 23.80 5.83 20.22
C ALA A 15 25.28 5.96 20.60
N ASN A 16 26.08 4.91 20.37
CA ASN A 16 27.51 4.92 20.64
C ASN A 16 28.27 5.60 19.50
N ILE A 17 28.20 6.93 19.47
CA ILE A 17 28.76 7.77 18.41
C ILE A 17 30.25 7.48 18.16
N SER A 18 31.02 7.20 19.22
CA SER A 18 32.46 6.90 19.11
C SER A 18 32.78 5.62 18.33
N GLN A 19 31.78 4.76 18.11
CA GLN A 19 31.90 3.51 17.36
C GLN A 19 31.22 3.58 15.99
N ILE A 20 30.94 4.78 15.46
CA ILE A 20 30.46 4.96 14.10
C ILE A 20 31.42 4.29 13.10
N GLN A 21 30.86 3.57 12.14
CA GLN A 21 31.59 2.94 11.05
C GLN A 21 30.87 3.20 9.73
N GLU A 22 31.62 3.27 8.63
CA GLU A 22 31.04 3.22 7.29
C GLU A 22 30.99 1.77 6.83
N ILE A 23 29.79 1.26 6.56
CA ILE A 23 29.56 -0.10 6.06
C ILE A 23 28.68 0.01 4.81
N ASN A 24 29.17 -0.49 3.67
CA ASN A 24 28.47 -0.44 2.38
C ASN A 24 27.95 0.97 2.00
N GLY A 25 28.72 2.03 2.30
CA GLY A 25 28.34 3.42 2.03
C GLY A 25 27.28 3.99 2.99
N THR A 26 26.98 3.30 4.08
CA THR A 26 26.06 3.79 5.14
C THR A 26 26.82 4.02 6.44
N ALA A 27 26.44 5.06 7.19
CA ALA A 27 26.91 5.25 8.55
C ALA A 27 26.18 4.27 9.48
N THR A 28 26.92 3.35 10.09
CA THR A 28 26.41 2.38 11.07
C THR A 28 26.89 2.77 12.47
N ILE A 29 25.94 3.00 13.38
CA ILE A 29 26.19 3.40 14.77
C ILE A 29 25.57 2.36 15.70
N PRO A 30 26.36 1.69 16.56
CA PRO A 30 25.81 0.76 17.56
C PRO A 30 24.89 1.49 18.53
N LEU A 31 23.72 0.92 18.77
CA LEU A 31 22.77 1.36 19.78
C LEU A 31 22.78 0.38 20.96
N TYR A 32 22.66 0.90 22.17
CA TYR A 32 22.54 0.09 23.36
C TYR A 32 21.58 0.70 24.38
N ASN A 33 20.95 -0.14 25.19
CA ASN A 33 20.27 0.30 26.42
C ASN A 33 20.86 -0.42 27.64
N TYR A 34 20.44 -0.01 28.84
CA TYR A 34 20.92 -0.59 30.10
C TYR A 34 20.33 -1.97 30.39
N ASN A 35 19.30 -2.40 29.65
CA ASN A 35 18.76 -3.75 29.64
C ASN A 35 19.55 -4.74 28.77
N SER A 36 20.76 -4.35 28.34
CA SER A 36 21.66 -5.18 27.51
C SER A 36 21.16 -5.49 26.10
N GLN A 37 20.13 -4.80 25.60
CA GLN A 37 19.76 -4.89 24.19
C GLN A 37 20.78 -4.15 23.33
N ARG A 38 21.05 -4.70 22.14
CA ARG A 38 21.97 -4.14 21.14
C ARG A 38 21.27 -4.09 19.79
N LEU A 39 21.36 -2.93 19.14
CA LEU A 39 20.84 -2.70 17.79
C LEU A 39 21.90 -1.91 17.00
N ASN A 40 21.68 -1.74 15.70
CA ASN A 40 22.48 -0.92 14.83
C ASN A 40 21.60 0.13 14.15
N LEU A 41 21.95 1.40 14.30
CA LEU A 41 21.37 2.50 13.52
C LEU A 41 22.17 2.64 12.23
N GLN A 42 21.53 2.45 11.08
CA GLN A 42 22.12 2.69 9.77
C GLN A 42 21.52 3.93 9.14
N ILE A 43 22.36 4.84 8.66
CA ILE A 43 21.96 6.06 7.95
C ILE A 43 22.61 6.09 6.57
N GLY A 44 21.77 6.11 5.54
CA GLY A 44 22.16 6.33 4.16
C GLY A 44 21.75 7.72 3.70
N LEU A 45 22.70 8.49 3.15
CA LEU A 45 22.42 9.78 2.51
C LEU A 45 22.05 9.52 1.04
N LEU A 46 20.95 10.08 0.53
CA LEU A 46 20.43 9.78 -0.81
C LEU A 46 20.27 11.06 -1.64
N GLY A 47 20.52 10.95 -2.95
CA GLY A 47 20.32 12.07 -3.88
C GLY A 47 18.86 12.55 -3.98
N GLY A 48 18.68 13.81 -4.35
CA GLY A 48 17.38 14.49 -4.43
C GLY A 48 16.85 14.88 -3.06
N SER A 49 17.74 15.22 -2.11
CA SER A 49 17.42 15.61 -0.74
C SER A 49 16.54 14.59 -0.01
N LYS A 50 17.09 13.37 0.13
CA LYS A 50 16.47 12.25 0.85
C LYS A 50 17.50 11.59 1.78
N ALA A 51 17.02 10.90 2.80
CA ALA A 51 17.85 10.02 3.62
C ALA A 51 17.08 8.74 3.94
N ARG A 52 17.79 7.66 4.25
CA ARG A 52 17.22 6.39 4.72
C ARG A 52 17.79 6.07 6.09
N VAL A 53 16.93 5.68 7.01
CA VAL A 53 17.28 5.26 8.37
C VAL A 53 16.75 3.87 8.60
N LYS A 54 17.63 2.95 8.98
CA LYS A 54 17.26 1.61 9.44
C LYS A 54 17.70 1.39 10.87
N ILE A 55 16.89 0.68 11.65
CA ILE A 55 17.27 0.21 12.99
C ILE A 55 17.19 -1.32 12.96
N LEU A 56 18.35 -1.96 13.11
CA LEU A 56 18.51 -3.39 12.89
C LEU A 56 18.99 -4.11 14.15
N GLU A 57 18.54 -5.34 14.35
CA GLU A 57 19.12 -6.24 15.34
C GLU A 57 20.43 -6.85 14.84
N GLU A 58 21.33 -7.25 15.74
CA GLU A 58 22.64 -7.81 15.35
C GLU A 58 22.53 -9.09 14.50
N GLN A 59 21.52 -9.92 14.75
CA GLN A 59 21.26 -11.16 13.99
C GLN A 59 20.25 -11.00 12.86
N HIS A 60 19.64 -9.81 12.75
CA HIS A 60 18.67 -9.41 11.73
C HIS A 60 17.68 -10.53 11.31
N THR A 61 16.65 -10.74 12.12
CA THR A 61 15.68 -11.83 11.94
C THR A 61 14.32 -11.39 11.39
N ARG A 62 14.16 -10.10 11.12
CA ARG A 62 12.90 -9.47 10.69
C ARG A 62 12.74 -9.54 9.19
N TYR A 63 11.48 -9.57 8.74
CA TYR A 63 11.18 -9.46 7.32
C TYR A 63 11.68 -8.11 6.76
N GLU A 64 12.33 -8.18 5.61
CA GLU A 64 12.78 -7.02 4.83
C GLU A 64 11.84 -6.84 3.66
N LEU A 65 11.18 -5.68 3.62
CA LEU A 65 10.17 -5.40 2.62
C LEU A 65 10.78 -5.32 1.22
N SER A 66 10.13 -5.99 0.27
CA SER A 66 10.51 -6.02 -1.14
C SER A 66 9.33 -5.61 -2.03
N ASP A 67 9.55 -5.50 -3.34
CA ASP A 67 8.52 -5.20 -4.37
C ASP A 67 7.87 -3.79 -4.34
N VAL A 68 8.11 -3.00 -3.30
CA VAL A 68 7.56 -1.65 -3.10
C VAL A 68 8.42 -0.55 -3.74
N LEU A 69 9.71 -0.48 -3.38
CA LEU A 69 10.66 0.42 -4.04
C LEU A 69 10.76 0.07 -5.52
N ASP A 70 10.80 1.09 -6.39
CA ASP A 70 11.00 0.90 -7.83
C ASP A 70 12.39 0.31 -8.11
N LYS A 71 13.38 0.81 -7.38
CA LYS A 71 14.73 0.26 -7.26
C LYS A 71 15.31 0.64 -5.91
N ASP A 72 16.28 -0.13 -5.42
CA ASP A 72 17.01 0.26 -4.22
C ASP A 72 17.79 1.56 -4.48
N PRO A 73 17.62 2.61 -3.66
CA PRO A 73 18.24 3.90 -3.94
C PRO A 73 19.74 3.85 -3.66
N THR A 74 20.51 4.46 -4.56
CA THR A 74 21.96 4.58 -4.39
C THR A 74 22.29 5.55 -3.26
N VAL A 75 23.09 5.08 -2.30
CA VAL A 75 23.65 5.90 -1.24
C VAL A 75 24.79 6.77 -1.76
N LEU A 76 24.79 8.03 -1.34
CA LEU A 76 25.81 9.01 -1.62
C LEU A 76 26.99 8.85 -0.66
N PRO A 77 28.23 9.08 -1.15
CA PRO A 77 29.38 9.30 -0.28
C PRO A 77 29.13 10.47 0.68
N PHE A 78 29.65 10.37 1.89
CA PHE A 78 29.45 11.37 2.94
C PHE A 78 30.71 11.61 3.76
N ASP A 79 30.81 12.81 4.33
CA ASP A 79 31.83 13.16 5.31
C ASP A 79 31.25 13.07 6.73
N VAL A 80 32.09 12.62 7.66
CA VAL A 80 31.81 12.64 9.10
C VAL A 80 32.40 13.92 9.70
N ALA A 81 31.54 14.85 10.07
CA ALA A 81 31.90 16.13 10.65
C ALA A 81 31.51 16.22 12.13
N ASN A 82 32.24 17.06 12.89
CA ASN A 82 31.98 17.34 14.31
C ASN A 82 31.77 16.08 15.18
N LEU A 83 32.56 15.03 14.95
CA LEU A 83 32.49 13.80 15.73
C LEU A 83 32.91 14.06 17.19
N THR A 84 31.95 14.02 18.11
CA THR A 84 32.17 14.05 19.56
C THR A 84 31.62 12.79 20.22
N LYS A 85 31.64 12.71 21.55
CA LYS A 85 30.98 11.60 22.26
C LYS A 85 29.46 11.77 22.27
N GLU A 86 28.99 13.00 22.13
CA GLU A 86 27.61 13.44 22.28
C GLU A 86 26.88 13.52 20.94
N SER A 87 27.58 13.81 19.84
CA SER A 87 26.94 13.97 18.53
C SER A 87 27.89 13.73 17.36
N VAL A 88 27.32 13.49 16.17
CA VAL A 88 28.02 13.43 14.89
C VAL A 88 27.16 14.03 13.79
N ILE A 89 27.79 14.69 12.82
CA ILE A 89 27.13 15.27 11.64
C ILE A 89 27.57 14.49 10.41
N LEU A 90 26.61 14.02 9.64
CA LEU A 90 26.82 13.38 8.34
C LEU A 90 26.47 14.38 7.25
N VAL A 91 27.43 14.64 6.35
CA VAL A 91 27.32 15.63 5.28
C VAL A 91 27.51 14.94 3.94
N PRO A 92 26.56 15.02 2.99
CA PRO A 92 26.77 14.51 1.64
C PRO A 92 28.00 15.18 0.99
N GLN A 93 28.82 14.40 0.29
CA GLN A 93 29.95 14.96 -0.48
C GLN A 93 29.50 15.63 -1.80
N ASP A 94 28.28 15.34 -2.26
CA ASP A 94 27.70 15.99 -3.43
C ASP A 94 27.34 17.45 -3.11
N PRO A 95 27.99 18.45 -3.73
CA PRO A 95 27.74 19.86 -3.45
C PRO A 95 26.35 20.35 -3.87
N LEU A 96 25.58 19.55 -4.62
CA LEU A 96 24.18 19.84 -4.95
C LEU A 96 23.21 19.51 -3.80
N GLU A 97 23.67 18.74 -2.81
CA GLU A 97 22.87 18.39 -1.64
C GLU A 97 23.15 19.35 -0.48
N HIS A 98 22.13 20.11 -0.09
CA HIS A 98 22.23 21.14 0.95
C HIS A 98 21.66 20.68 2.30
N TYR A 99 21.58 19.36 2.51
CA TYR A 99 21.05 18.77 3.73
C TYR A 99 22.15 18.11 4.54
N VAL A 100 21.95 18.03 5.86
CA VAL A 100 22.83 17.28 6.78
C VAL A 100 22.00 16.47 7.75
N VAL A 101 22.58 15.39 8.28
CA VAL A 101 21.95 14.53 9.29
C VAL A 101 22.78 14.58 10.56
N VAL A 102 22.17 14.92 11.68
CA VAL A 102 22.83 14.98 13.00
C VAL A 102 22.31 13.83 13.85
N VAL A 103 23.22 13.03 14.41
CA VAL A 103 22.87 11.98 15.36
C VAL A 103 23.35 12.40 16.74
N ASN A 104 22.44 12.48 17.70
CA ASN A 104 22.75 12.79 19.09
C ASN A 104 22.70 11.51 19.94
N ALA A 105 23.69 11.33 20.82
CA ALA A 105 23.90 10.10 21.56
C ALA A 105 22.73 9.73 22.50
N GLY A 106 22.09 10.70 23.15
CA GLY A 106 21.07 10.45 24.18
C GLY A 106 21.65 10.16 25.58
N PRO A 107 20.84 9.58 26.51
CA PRO A 107 19.52 8.95 26.33
C PRO A 107 18.34 9.93 26.38
N PRO A 108 17.28 9.75 25.55
CA PRO A 108 17.23 8.87 24.38
C PRO A 108 18.02 9.48 23.20
N PHE A 109 18.52 8.64 22.28
CA PHE A 109 19.16 9.17 21.07
C PHE A 109 18.14 9.90 20.17
N THR A 110 18.63 10.84 19.36
CA THR A 110 17.82 11.48 18.31
C THR A 110 18.57 11.51 16.99
N VAL A 111 17.81 11.52 15.89
CA VAL A 111 18.34 11.80 14.55
C VAL A 111 17.61 13.01 13.98
N GLU A 112 18.35 14.06 13.68
CA GLU A 112 17.83 15.36 13.24
C GLU A 112 18.21 15.61 11.79
N PHE A 113 17.24 16.02 10.99
CA PHE A 113 17.37 16.19 9.54
C PHE A 113 17.25 17.67 9.18
N TYR A 114 18.34 18.26 8.70
CA TYR A 114 18.43 19.68 8.36
C TYR A 114 18.52 19.87 6.85
N LEU A 115 17.80 20.84 6.30
CA LEU A 115 17.95 21.33 4.93
C LEU A 115 18.21 22.83 4.99
N ASP A 116 19.28 23.31 4.34
CA ASP A 116 19.68 24.73 4.34
C ASP A 116 19.83 25.29 5.78
N ASN A 117 20.45 24.51 6.67
CA ASN A 117 20.61 24.80 8.11
C ASN A 117 19.30 24.97 8.90
N GLN A 118 18.16 24.58 8.33
CA GLN A 118 16.88 24.55 9.03
C GLN A 118 16.50 23.12 9.36
N LEU A 119 16.19 22.86 10.62
CA LEU A 119 15.65 21.57 11.03
C LEU A 119 14.31 21.32 10.34
N LYS A 120 14.09 20.10 9.86
CA LYS A 120 12.89 19.69 9.12
C LYS A 120 12.15 18.54 9.78
N VAL A 121 12.88 17.50 10.20
CA VAL A 121 12.33 16.28 10.81
C VAL A 121 13.23 15.86 11.96
N VAL A 122 12.65 15.28 13.01
CA VAL A 122 13.39 14.60 14.08
C VAL A 122 12.83 13.20 14.27
N LEU A 123 13.69 12.18 14.24
CA LEU A 123 13.40 10.86 14.77
C LEU A 123 13.78 10.86 16.25
N ASN A 124 12.81 10.63 17.13
CA ASN A 124 13.00 10.69 18.57
C ASN A 124 12.81 9.30 19.19
N ALA A 125 13.89 8.75 19.77
CA ALA A 125 13.88 7.41 20.35
C ALA A 125 13.29 7.34 21.77
N LYS A 126 12.67 8.43 22.26
CA LYS A 126 12.08 8.51 23.60
C LYS A 126 11.10 7.39 23.92
N ARG A 127 10.33 6.97 22.91
CA ARG A 127 9.38 5.84 23.01
C ARG A 127 9.85 4.60 22.25
N LEU A 128 11.11 4.50 21.82
CA LEU A 128 11.57 3.36 21.04
C LEU A 128 11.66 2.08 21.90
N ILE A 129 10.77 1.13 21.60
CA ILE A 129 10.83 -0.26 22.05
C ILE A 129 11.01 -1.11 20.81
N VAL A 130 11.86 -2.14 20.90
CA VAL A 130 12.02 -3.15 19.84
C VAL A 130 11.90 -4.52 20.49
N GLU A 131 10.74 -5.16 20.38
CA GLU A 131 10.52 -6.52 20.89
C GLU A 131 11.02 -7.53 19.84
N ASN A 132 11.79 -8.55 20.25
CA ASN A 132 12.18 -9.65 19.36
C ASN A 132 12.16 -10.97 20.12
N THR A 133 10.96 -11.48 20.32
CA THR A 133 10.70 -12.75 21.00
C THR A 133 10.06 -13.72 20.02
N SER A 134 9.82 -14.97 20.45
CA SER A 134 9.03 -15.93 19.66
C SER A 134 7.63 -15.42 19.35
N ASP A 135 7.08 -14.55 20.20
CA ASP A 135 5.67 -14.18 20.19
C ASP A 135 5.45 -12.79 19.57
N SER A 136 6.45 -11.90 19.63
CA SER A 136 6.32 -10.51 19.19
C SER A 136 7.58 -10.00 18.50
N GLN A 137 7.36 -9.29 17.40
CA GLN A 137 8.36 -8.47 16.73
C GLN A 137 7.95 -6.99 16.74
N ALA A 138 7.03 -6.58 17.62
CA ALA A 138 6.49 -5.23 17.59
C ALA A 138 7.52 -4.18 18.00
N PHE A 139 7.40 -2.98 17.43
CA PHE A 139 8.23 -1.83 17.79
C PHE A 139 7.46 -0.52 17.61
N ASN A 140 7.99 0.56 18.14
CA ASN A 140 7.37 1.89 18.04
C ASN A 140 8.42 3.00 17.98
N PHE A 141 8.04 4.16 17.47
CA PHE A 141 8.93 5.33 17.39
C PHE A 141 8.14 6.63 17.25
N ASP A 142 8.80 7.74 17.55
CA ASP A 142 8.23 9.08 17.37
C ASP A 142 8.95 9.83 16.25
N VAL A 143 8.19 10.55 15.44
CA VAL A 143 8.72 11.54 14.49
C VAL A 143 8.09 12.91 14.71
N GLU A 144 8.90 13.96 14.60
CA GLU A 144 8.47 15.35 14.80
C GLU A 144 8.76 16.18 13.55
N PHE A 145 7.88 17.12 13.21
CA PHE A 145 7.98 17.96 12.02
C PHE A 145 8.17 19.44 12.42
N GLU A 146 9.40 19.94 12.28
CA GLU A 146 9.75 21.31 12.64
C GLU A 146 9.02 22.33 11.75
N GLY A 147 8.45 23.35 12.38
CA GLY A 147 7.74 24.43 11.69
C GLY A 147 6.44 24.03 10.99
N ALA A 148 6.00 22.77 11.09
CA ALA A 148 4.70 22.32 10.57
C ALA A 148 3.54 22.85 11.42
N THR A 149 2.38 23.08 10.80
CA THR A 149 1.12 23.42 11.49
C THR A 149 0.06 22.34 11.33
N LYS A 150 0.17 21.49 10.29
CA LYS A 150 -0.72 20.37 10.01
C LYS A 150 0.03 19.17 9.45
N LEU A 151 -0.45 17.99 9.81
CA LEU A 151 -0.01 16.71 9.25
C LEU A 151 -1.08 16.13 8.31
N TYR A 152 -0.64 15.45 7.25
CA TYR A 152 -1.47 14.77 6.25
C TYR A 152 -0.68 13.62 5.62
N GLY A 153 -1.37 12.67 4.99
CA GLY A 153 -0.79 11.41 4.52
C GLY A 153 -1.61 10.23 5.02
N LEU A 154 -0.95 9.11 5.29
CA LEU A 154 -1.53 7.88 5.85
C LEU A 154 -2.77 7.41 5.08
N HIS A 155 -2.77 7.53 3.75
CA HIS A 155 -3.88 6.99 2.93
C HIS A 155 -3.99 5.46 3.17
N HIS A 156 -5.15 4.82 3.26
CA HIS A 156 -6.49 5.28 2.91
C HIS A 156 -7.43 5.36 4.12
N HIS A 157 -7.96 6.56 4.38
CA HIS A 157 -9.09 6.80 5.28
C HIS A 157 -10.10 7.69 4.58
N SER A 158 -11.40 7.46 4.83
CA SER A 158 -12.47 8.37 4.42
C SER A 158 -12.51 9.55 5.38
N TYR A 159 -11.50 10.41 5.27
CA TYR A 159 -11.22 11.49 6.21
C TYR A 159 -10.92 12.80 5.49
N LYS A 160 -11.04 13.92 6.21
CA LYS A 160 -10.54 15.21 5.73
C LYS A 160 -9.02 15.15 5.57
N LEU A 161 -8.46 15.99 4.70
CA LEU A 161 -7.04 15.95 4.37
C LEU A 161 -6.10 16.09 5.58
N ALA A 162 -6.39 17.04 6.47
CA ALA A 162 -5.58 17.28 7.66
C ALA A 162 -5.96 16.32 8.79
N LEU A 163 -4.98 15.61 9.33
CA LEU A 163 -5.16 14.65 10.42
C LEU A 163 -5.47 15.38 11.73
N ASP A 164 -6.38 14.82 12.52
CA ASP A 164 -6.75 15.34 13.84
C ASP A 164 -5.81 14.83 14.93
N GLU A 165 -5.81 15.51 16.08
CA GLU A 165 -5.19 15.02 17.32
C GLU A 165 -5.82 13.67 17.70
N THR A 166 -4.99 12.68 18.00
CA THR A 166 -5.41 11.38 18.52
C THR A 166 -4.60 10.96 19.76
N ALA A 167 -3.41 11.54 19.97
CA ALA A 167 -2.52 11.18 21.07
C ALA A 167 -3.07 11.60 22.46
N ASP A 168 -4.06 12.50 22.49
CA ASP A 168 -4.78 12.85 23.72
C ASP A 168 -5.91 11.89 24.09
N GLY A 169 -6.13 10.84 23.29
CA GLY A 169 -7.17 9.85 23.50
C GLY A 169 -8.58 10.32 23.12
N SER A 170 -8.72 11.49 22.48
CA SER A 170 -10.02 11.95 21.95
C SER A 170 -10.52 11.11 20.77
N LYS A 171 -9.60 10.44 20.07
CA LYS A 171 -9.86 9.51 18.96
C LYS A 171 -8.90 8.32 19.06
N GLU A 172 -9.25 7.22 18.39
CA GLU A 172 -8.31 6.13 18.17
C GLU A 172 -7.20 6.56 17.19
N PRO A 173 -6.00 5.96 17.23
CA PRO A 173 -4.93 6.25 16.28
C PRO A 173 -5.39 5.92 14.86
N PHE A 174 -4.77 6.55 13.87
CA PHE A 174 -4.94 6.13 12.49
C PHE A 174 -4.37 4.74 12.31
N ARG A 175 -5.15 3.83 11.73
CA ARG A 175 -4.72 2.46 11.46
C ARG A 175 -4.39 2.27 9.99
N LEU A 176 -3.28 1.61 9.70
CA LEU A 176 -2.93 1.13 8.36
C LEU A 176 -2.96 -0.40 8.36
N ARG A 177 -4.08 -0.92 7.83
CA ARG A 177 -4.33 -2.34 7.66
C ARG A 177 -5.41 -2.54 6.61
N ASN A 178 -5.03 -3.02 5.44
CA ASN A 178 -5.94 -3.22 4.32
C ASN A 178 -7.11 -4.13 4.74
N SER A 179 -8.32 -3.58 4.78
CA SER A 179 -9.50 -4.22 5.35
C SER A 179 -10.73 -3.96 4.47
N ASP A 180 -11.59 -4.96 4.35
CA ASP A 180 -12.84 -4.88 3.59
C ASP A 180 -13.94 -4.17 4.41
N VAL A 181 -13.72 -2.87 4.65
CA VAL A 181 -14.59 -2.01 5.46
C VAL A 181 -14.59 -0.60 4.87
N TYR A 182 -15.78 0.02 4.80
CA TYR A 182 -15.91 1.47 4.60
C TYR A 182 -16.40 2.13 5.90
N ASP A 183 -15.71 3.16 6.38
CA ASP A 183 -16.16 3.96 7.52
C ASP A 183 -15.88 5.46 7.33
N LEU A 184 -16.94 6.27 7.44
CA LEU A 184 -16.92 7.70 7.13
C LEU A 184 -16.41 8.52 8.32
N ASN A 185 -15.47 9.44 8.07
CA ASN A 185 -14.85 10.32 9.08
C ASN A 185 -14.21 9.56 10.25
N SER A 186 -13.61 8.41 9.93
CA SER A 186 -13.02 7.48 10.89
C SER A 186 -11.50 7.37 10.75
N THR A 187 -10.84 6.98 11.84
CA THR A 187 -9.41 6.62 11.85
C THR A 187 -9.18 5.13 11.57
N MET A 188 -10.26 4.36 11.41
CA MET A 188 -10.23 2.95 11.04
C MET A 188 -9.67 2.75 9.64
N ALA A 189 -8.81 1.75 9.49
CA ALA A 189 -8.25 1.39 8.20
C ALA A 189 -9.34 0.99 7.20
N LEU A 190 -9.14 1.39 5.95
CA LEU A 190 -9.96 0.97 4.81
C LEU A 190 -9.16 -0.04 3.96
N TYR A 191 -9.35 -0.01 2.65
CA TYR A 191 -8.86 -1.04 1.72
C TYR A 191 -7.36 -0.99 1.43
N GLY A 192 -6.72 0.17 1.60
CA GLY A 192 -5.32 0.39 1.24
C GLY A 192 -4.52 1.17 2.27
N SER A 193 -3.19 1.06 2.18
CA SER A 193 -2.25 1.63 3.14
C SER A 193 -1.03 2.22 2.46
N VAL A 194 -0.77 3.51 2.64
CA VAL A 194 0.41 4.22 2.13
C VAL A 194 1.03 4.96 3.31
N PRO A 195 2.03 4.37 3.97
CA PRO A 195 2.66 4.88 5.20
C PRO A 195 3.62 6.06 4.92
N VAL A 196 3.10 7.11 4.28
CA VAL A 196 3.78 8.38 4.06
C VAL A 196 3.07 9.45 4.89
N LEU A 197 3.85 10.30 5.56
CA LEU A 197 3.35 11.37 6.41
C LEU A 197 4.11 12.65 6.11
N TYR A 198 3.38 13.73 5.91
CA TYR A 198 3.93 15.04 5.60
C TYR A 198 3.58 16.06 6.68
N GLY A 199 4.55 16.85 7.09
CA GLY A 199 4.36 18.05 7.91
C GLY A 199 4.40 19.29 7.04
N HIS A 200 3.36 20.12 7.08
CA HIS A 200 3.25 21.32 6.25
C HIS A 200 2.98 22.57 7.05
N SER A 201 3.56 23.67 6.57
CA SER A 201 3.14 25.03 6.87
C SER A 201 3.34 25.92 5.65
N VAL A 202 3.01 27.21 5.81
CA VAL A 202 3.27 28.24 4.80
C VAL A 202 4.75 28.39 4.46
N ASN A 203 5.65 27.95 5.34
CA ASN A 203 7.10 28.06 5.17
C ASN A 203 7.72 26.86 4.45
N GLY A 204 6.96 25.76 4.29
CA GLY A 204 7.43 24.57 3.58
C GLY A 204 6.77 23.28 4.03
N THR A 205 7.18 22.19 3.39
CA THR A 205 6.74 20.83 3.66
C THR A 205 7.95 19.92 3.80
N SER A 206 7.96 19.08 4.81
CA SER A 206 8.85 17.91 4.95
C SER A 206 8.01 16.65 5.13
N GLY A 207 8.62 15.47 5.01
CA GLY A 207 7.90 14.21 5.12
C GLY A 207 8.77 13.04 5.53
N ILE A 208 8.10 11.95 5.88
CA ILE A 208 8.68 10.62 6.00
C ILE A 208 7.87 9.63 5.15
N PHE A 209 8.54 8.59 4.66
CA PHE A 209 7.91 7.37 4.17
C PHE A 209 8.45 6.21 4.98
N PHE A 210 7.57 5.51 5.69
CA PHE A 210 7.93 4.36 6.50
C PHE A 210 7.72 3.09 5.67
N HIS A 211 8.81 2.45 5.27
CA HIS A 211 8.83 1.32 4.34
C HIS A 211 8.60 0.00 5.08
N ASN A 212 7.36 -0.22 5.54
CA ASN A 212 6.92 -1.42 6.26
C ASN A 212 5.51 -1.82 5.82
N ALA A 213 5.22 -3.13 5.76
CA ALA A 213 3.94 -3.67 5.26
C ALA A 213 3.09 -4.36 6.33
N ALA A 214 3.55 -4.35 7.58
CA ALA A 214 2.81 -4.89 8.70
C ALA A 214 1.66 -3.95 9.11
N GLU A 215 0.83 -4.40 10.06
CA GLU A 215 -0.17 -3.53 10.68
C GLU A 215 0.51 -2.38 11.44
N GLU A 216 0.03 -1.16 11.20
CA GLU A 216 0.50 0.05 11.87
C GLU A 216 -0.63 0.82 12.53
N TRP A 217 -0.33 1.41 13.68
CA TRP A 217 -1.15 2.42 14.34
C TRP A 217 -0.34 3.70 14.54
N ILE A 218 -0.93 4.85 14.21
CA ILE A 218 -0.25 6.13 14.21
C ILE A 218 -1.06 7.15 15.01
N ASP A 219 -0.51 7.54 16.17
CA ASP A 219 -1.07 8.61 16.98
C ASP A 219 -0.54 9.98 16.51
N ILE A 220 -1.40 10.97 16.37
CA ILE A 220 -1.06 12.34 15.95
C ILE A 220 -1.15 13.28 17.15
N SER A 221 -0.10 14.08 17.36
CA SER A 221 -0.05 15.11 18.40
C SER A 221 0.29 16.47 17.82
N TYR A 222 -0.49 17.48 18.21
CA TYR A 222 -0.19 18.90 18.01
C TYR A 222 0.21 19.59 19.32
N LYS A 223 0.37 18.81 20.40
CA LYS A 223 0.86 19.30 21.69
C LYS A 223 2.39 19.29 21.70
N GLY A 224 2.98 20.39 22.18
CA GLY A 224 4.43 20.59 22.23
C GLY A 224 4.90 21.62 21.20
N ASP A 225 6.21 21.67 20.99
CA ASP A 225 6.83 22.67 20.10
C ASP A 225 6.66 22.32 18.62
N ARG A 226 6.43 21.04 18.30
CA ARG A 226 6.31 20.50 16.93
C ARG A 226 5.14 19.53 16.85
N PRO A 227 4.36 19.54 15.76
CA PRO A 227 3.49 18.42 15.44
C PRO A 227 4.31 17.13 15.32
N SER A 228 3.80 16.04 15.88
CA SER A 228 4.49 14.76 15.93
C SER A 228 3.55 13.59 15.66
N ALA A 229 4.12 12.46 15.24
CA ALA A 229 3.42 11.20 15.11
C ALA A 229 4.13 10.09 15.88
N HIS A 230 3.34 9.26 16.57
CA HIS A 230 3.79 8.07 17.28
C HIS A 230 3.37 6.83 16.51
N PHE A 231 4.33 6.14 15.88
CA PHE A 231 4.11 4.93 15.11
C PHE A 231 4.23 3.70 16.02
N MET A 232 3.30 2.77 15.89
CA MET A 232 3.27 1.48 16.57
C MET A 232 3.10 0.40 15.50
N VAL A 233 4.10 -0.46 15.35
CA VAL A 233 4.24 -1.36 14.20
C VAL A 233 4.30 -2.80 14.70
N GLU A 234 3.53 -3.69 14.07
CA GLU A 234 3.41 -5.08 14.53
C GLU A 234 4.68 -5.91 14.30
N SER A 235 5.33 -5.76 13.14
CA SER A 235 6.44 -6.62 12.72
C SER A 235 7.27 -6.00 11.58
N GLY A 236 8.13 -6.79 10.94
CA GLY A 236 9.03 -6.30 9.89
C GLY A 236 10.18 -5.44 10.41
N THR A 237 10.97 -4.92 9.48
CA THR A 237 12.16 -4.10 9.76
C THR A 237 11.79 -2.63 9.94
N PHE A 238 12.47 -1.92 10.85
CA PHE A 238 12.45 -0.46 10.86
C PHE A 238 13.23 0.06 9.64
N ASP A 239 12.54 0.65 8.68
CA ASP A 239 13.12 1.24 7.47
C ASP A 239 12.35 2.52 7.12
N MET A 240 12.94 3.68 7.37
CA MET A 240 12.30 4.98 7.22
C MET A 240 13.08 5.85 6.23
N PHE A 241 12.38 6.39 5.24
CA PHE A 241 12.89 7.42 4.36
C PHE A 241 12.47 8.80 4.85
N VAL A 242 13.40 9.75 4.83
CA VAL A 242 13.13 11.17 5.10
C VAL A 242 13.10 11.94 3.78
N LEU A 243 12.06 12.76 3.63
CA LEU A 243 11.78 13.58 2.45
C LEU A 243 11.90 15.06 2.88
N PHE A 244 13.01 15.71 2.53
CA PHE A 244 13.35 17.03 3.09
C PHE A 244 12.51 18.19 2.51
N GLY A 245 11.86 17.98 1.36
CA GLY A 245 11.08 19.00 0.67
C GLY A 245 11.91 19.94 -0.20
N PRO A 246 11.69 21.28 -0.18
CA PRO A 246 10.95 22.05 0.84
C PRO A 246 9.48 22.34 0.50
N THR A 247 8.97 21.91 -0.66
CA THR A 247 7.58 22.14 -1.08
C THR A 247 6.78 20.85 -1.10
N THR A 248 5.44 20.95 -1.07
CA THR A 248 4.58 19.77 -1.25
C THR A 248 4.90 19.04 -2.56
N GLN A 249 5.12 19.76 -3.65
CA GLN A 249 5.53 19.13 -4.92
C GLN A 249 6.88 18.40 -4.81
N ALA A 250 7.82 18.94 -4.05
CA ALA A 250 9.13 18.32 -3.84
C ALA A 250 9.02 17.02 -3.04
N VAL A 251 8.30 17.00 -1.91
CA VAL A 251 8.15 15.77 -1.12
C VAL A 251 7.41 14.67 -1.88
N VAL A 252 6.39 15.02 -2.67
CA VAL A 252 5.68 14.06 -3.53
C VAL A 252 6.59 13.48 -4.61
N ARG A 253 7.45 14.31 -5.22
CA ARG A 253 8.47 13.84 -6.17
C ARG A 253 9.54 12.98 -5.50
N GLN A 254 9.96 13.33 -4.28
CA GLN A 254 10.90 12.55 -3.50
C GLN A 254 10.33 11.16 -3.18
N PHE A 255 9.06 11.10 -2.77
CA PHE A 255 8.35 9.84 -2.53
C PHE A 255 8.20 8.99 -3.81
N THR A 256 7.66 9.58 -4.89
CA THR A 256 7.47 8.87 -6.17
C THR A 256 8.79 8.53 -6.87
N ASN A 257 9.90 9.18 -6.53
CA ASN A 257 11.23 8.75 -6.98
C ASN A 257 11.69 7.44 -6.30
N LEU A 258 11.20 7.14 -5.09
CA LEU A 258 11.46 5.88 -4.39
C LEU A 258 10.51 4.77 -4.85
N THR A 259 9.22 5.09 -5.01
CA THR A 259 8.15 4.11 -5.24
C THR A 259 7.66 4.08 -6.69
N GLY A 260 8.27 4.86 -7.58
CA GLY A 260 7.89 4.99 -8.99
C GLY A 260 6.73 5.96 -9.22
N VAL A 261 6.50 6.25 -10.49
CA VAL A 261 5.47 7.20 -10.93
C VAL A 261 4.27 6.48 -11.51
N ALA A 262 3.14 7.17 -11.57
CA ALA A 262 1.94 6.65 -12.19
C ALA A 262 2.19 6.29 -13.67
N HIS A 263 1.71 5.11 -14.08
CA HIS A 263 1.79 4.70 -15.48
C HIS A 263 0.89 5.58 -16.36
N LEU A 264 1.26 5.73 -17.63
CA LEU A 264 0.43 6.47 -18.59
C LEU A 264 -0.83 5.66 -18.94
N PRO A 265 -2.05 6.11 -18.60
CA PRO A 265 -3.27 5.37 -18.91
C PRO A 265 -3.51 5.23 -20.42
N GLN A 266 -4.39 4.29 -20.79
CA GLN A 266 -4.98 4.30 -22.13
C GLN A 266 -6.06 5.39 -22.21
N LEU A 267 -6.26 6.01 -23.38
CA LEU A 267 -7.19 7.16 -23.46
C LEU A 267 -8.63 6.81 -23.05
N TRP A 268 -9.12 5.63 -23.43
CA TRP A 268 -10.48 5.17 -23.11
C TRP A 268 -10.73 5.06 -21.60
N THR A 269 -9.68 4.88 -20.79
CA THR A 269 -9.82 4.74 -19.33
C THR A 269 -10.08 6.07 -18.63
N LEU A 270 -9.98 7.18 -19.36
CA LEU A 270 -10.33 8.52 -18.89
C LEU A 270 -11.76 8.92 -19.28
N GLY A 271 -12.45 8.07 -20.05
CA GLY A 271 -13.84 8.24 -20.44
C GLY A 271 -14.82 7.84 -19.33
N TYR A 272 -16.08 7.68 -19.68
CA TYR A 272 -17.10 7.21 -18.73
C TYR A 272 -17.15 5.68 -18.68
N HIS A 273 -17.16 5.15 -17.46
CA HIS A 273 -17.19 3.73 -17.14
C HIS A 273 -18.52 3.40 -16.47
N GLN A 274 -19.31 2.54 -17.10
CA GLN A 274 -20.60 2.09 -16.58
C GLN A 274 -20.46 0.74 -15.88
N CYS A 275 -20.86 0.67 -14.63
CA CYS A 275 -20.80 -0.53 -13.79
C CYS A 275 -22.06 -0.70 -12.93
N ARG A 276 -22.31 -1.93 -12.48
CA ARG A 276 -23.15 -2.28 -11.32
C ARG A 276 -22.86 -3.73 -10.92
N TYR A 277 -23.13 -4.06 -9.66
CA TYR A 277 -23.37 -5.44 -9.22
C TYR A 277 -24.85 -5.81 -9.46
N SER A 278 -25.22 -6.64 -10.43
CA SER A 278 -24.47 -7.11 -11.62
C SER A 278 -25.28 -6.75 -12.86
N TYR A 279 -24.64 -6.70 -14.03
CA TYR A 279 -25.34 -7.01 -15.29
C TYR A 279 -25.49 -8.52 -15.40
N MET A 280 -26.74 -9.00 -15.49
CA MET A 280 -27.01 -10.42 -15.23
C MET A 280 -26.75 -11.33 -16.44
N SER A 281 -26.61 -10.77 -17.65
CA SER A 281 -26.41 -11.54 -18.89
C SER A 281 -25.80 -10.68 -20.00
N GLN A 282 -25.34 -11.33 -21.07
CA GLN A 282 -24.91 -10.66 -22.30
C GLN A 282 -26.01 -9.81 -22.96
N GLU A 283 -27.29 -10.16 -22.77
CA GLU A 283 -28.42 -9.39 -23.32
C GLU A 283 -28.67 -8.11 -22.51
N ASP A 284 -28.43 -8.13 -21.20
CA ASP A 284 -28.47 -6.95 -20.33
C ASP A 284 -27.38 -5.94 -20.75
N VAL A 285 -26.17 -6.43 -21.04
CA VAL A 285 -25.07 -5.62 -21.60
C VAL A 285 -25.48 -4.97 -22.92
N LYS A 286 -26.06 -5.74 -23.86
CA LYS A 286 -26.55 -5.22 -25.14
C LYS A 286 -27.62 -4.13 -24.94
N TYR A 287 -28.57 -4.38 -24.04
CA TYR A 287 -29.64 -3.43 -23.71
C TYR A 287 -29.07 -2.11 -23.19
N VAL A 288 -28.17 -2.15 -22.21
CA VAL A 288 -27.58 -0.94 -21.61
C VAL A 288 -26.79 -0.14 -22.64
N VAL A 289 -25.99 -0.80 -23.46
CA VAL A 289 -25.24 -0.13 -24.54
C VAL A 289 -26.20 0.55 -25.53
N ALA A 290 -27.28 -0.12 -25.92
CA ALA A 290 -28.27 0.45 -26.81
C ALA A 290 -29.00 1.65 -26.19
N GLU A 291 -29.34 1.59 -24.90
CA GLU A 291 -29.99 2.71 -24.20
C GLU A 291 -29.04 3.91 -24.04
N MET A 292 -27.76 3.68 -23.77
CA MET A 292 -26.75 4.76 -23.78
C MET A 292 -26.70 5.47 -25.14
N ASP A 293 -26.70 4.70 -26.23
CA ASP A 293 -26.73 5.24 -27.60
C ASP A 293 -28.05 5.95 -27.90
N ASN A 294 -29.20 5.37 -27.54
CA ASN A 294 -30.54 5.94 -27.76
C ASN A 294 -30.74 7.28 -27.03
N HIS A 295 -30.02 7.49 -25.92
CA HIS A 295 -30.08 8.69 -25.10
C HIS A 295 -28.91 9.66 -25.31
N ASP A 296 -28.09 9.45 -26.35
CA ASP A 296 -26.90 10.26 -26.65
C ASP A 296 -25.93 10.40 -25.45
N PHE A 297 -25.83 9.36 -24.62
CA PHE A 297 -24.94 9.34 -23.46
C PHE A 297 -23.61 8.64 -23.79
N PRO A 298 -22.46 9.34 -23.76
CA PRO A 298 -21.17 8.75 -24.11
C PRO A 298 -20.68 7.78 -23.04
N MET A 299 -20.14 6.65 -23.47
CA MET A 299 -19.58 5.61 -22.61
C MET A 299 -18.44 4.89 -23.33
N ASP A 300 -17.31 4.71 -22.65
CA ASP A 300 -16.11 4.06 -23.19
C ASP A 300 -16.01 2.59 -22.77
N ALA A 301 -16.47 2.25 -21.57
CA ALA A 301 -16.38 0.91 -21.04
C ALA A 301 -17.61 0.49 -20.22
N ILE A 302 -17.95 -0.79 -20.34
CA ILE A 302 -18.92 -1.47 -19.47
C ILE A 302 -18.22 -2.55 -18.65
N TRP A 303 -18.67 -2.74 -17.41
CA TRP A 303 -18.02 -3.58 -16.42
C TRP A 303 -18.89 -4.78 -16.06
N LEU A 304 -18.25 -5.93 -15.84
CA LEU A 304 -18.89 -7.14 -15.36
C LEU A 304 -18.38 -7.50 -13.97
N ASP A 305 -19.29 -7.41 -13.00
CA ASP A 305 -19.13 -7.88 -11.62
C ASP A 305 -19.34 -9.41 -11.54
N ILE A 306 -19.12 -10.00 -10.37
CA ILE A 306 -18.85 -11.44 -10.14
C ILE A 306 -19.87 -12.41 -10.73
N ASP A 307 -21.11 -12.00 -11.03
CA ASP A 307 -22.13 -12.89 -11.60
C ASP A 307 -21.89 -13.29 -13.06
N TYR A 308 -20.93 -12.66 -13.77
CA TYR A 308 -20.56 -13.11 -15.12
C TYR A 308 -19.85 -14.47 -15.13
N THR A 309 -19.30 -14.87 -13.99
CA THR A 309 -18.49 -16.08 -13.84
C THR A 309 -19.34 -17.35 -13.68
N ASP A 310 -18.74 -18.51 -13.98
CA ASP A 310 -19.35 -19.82 -13.71
C ASP A 310 -19.22 -20.20 -12.22
N GLU A 311 -20.28 -19.97 -11.45
CA GLU A 311 -20.34 -20.18 -9.99
C GLU A 311 -19.17 -19.56 -9.21
N LYS A 312 -18.75 -18.34 -9.61
CA LYS A 312 -17.65 -17.58 -8.97
C LYS A 312 -16.28 -18.23 -9.14
N ARG A 313 -16.11 -19.02 -10.21
CA ARG A 313 -14.79 -19.43 -10.73
C ARG A 313 -14.26 -18.33 -11.66
N TYR A 314 -13.21 -17.62 -11.24
CA TYR A 314 -12.55 -16.62 -12.08
C TYR A 314 -11.97 -17.23 -13.37
N PHE A 315 -11.69 -16.40 -14.38
CA PHE A 315 -11.27 -16.85 -15.73
C PHE A 315 -12.27 -17.77 -16.45
N THR A 316 -13.55 -17.73 -16.06
CA THR A 316 -14.65 -18.46 -16.71
C THR A 316 -15.81 -17.52 -17.05
N TRP A 317 -16.78 -18.03 -17.80
CA TRP A 317 -18.03 -17.33 -18.13
C TRP A 317 -19.20 -18.23 -17.76
N ASN A 318 -20.26 -17.67 -17.19
CA ASN A 318 -21.49 -18.40 -16.93
C ASN A 318 -22.07 -18.91 -18.26
N PRO A 319 -22.20 -20.24 -18.46
CA PRO A 319 -22.59 -20.80 -19.74
C PRO A 319 -24.06 -20.55 -20.11
N GLU A 320 -24.91 -20.18 -19.14
CA GLU A 320 -26.33 -19.88 -19.39
C GLU A 320 -26.52 -18.40 -19.74
N SER A 321 -25.98 -17.48 -18.94
CA SER A 321 -26.21 -16.04 -19.09
C SER A 321 -25.19 -15.30 -19.95
N PHE A 322 -24.00 -15.88 -20.15
CA PHE A 322 -22.91 -15.38 -21.01
C PHE A 322 -22.45 -16.50 -21.95
N SER A 323 -23.41 -17.09 -22.69
CA SER A 323 -23.19 -18.25 -23.55
C SER A 323 -22.32 -17.98 -24.79
N ASP A 324 -22.28 -16.74 -25.29
CA ASP A 324 -21.35 -16.30 -26.35
C ASP A 324 -20.66 -14.97 -25.96
N PRO A 325 -19.66 -15.03 -25.06
CA PRO A 325 -18.97 -13.83 -24.60
C PRO A 325 -18.15 -13.17 -25.72
N VAL A 326 -17.82 -13.91 -26.78
CA VAL A 326 -17.11 -13.40 -27.96
C VAL A 326 -18.03 -12.53 -28.80
N GLU A 327 -19.28 -12.93 -29.03
CA GLU A 327 -20.30 -12.11 -29.70
C GLU A 327 -20.56 -10.81 -28.94
N MET A 328 -20.76 -10.89 -27.62
CA MET A 328 -20.93 -9.70 -26.76
C MET A 328 -19.77 -8.71 -26.93
N GLN A 329 -18.53 -9.21 -26.87
CA GLN A 329 -17.33 -8.38 -27.06
C GLN A 329 -17.17 -7.83 -28.49
N LYS A 330 -17.64 -8.54 -29.51
CA LYS A 330 -17.68 -8.03 -30.89
C LYS A 330 -18.67 -6.87 -31.04
N ASN A 331 -19.82 -6.94 -30.38
CA ASN A 331 -20.81 -5.85 -30.41
C ASN A 331 -20.27 -4.59 -29.73
N LEU A 332 -19.54 -4.74 -28.62
CA LEU A 332 -18.85 -3.62 -27.98
C LEU A 332 -17.75 -3.03 -28.87
N SER A 333 -16.90 -3.86 -29.48
CA SER A 333 -15.82 -3.36 -30.35
C SER A 333 -16.33 -2.69 -31.63
N ALA A 334 -17.49 -3.10 -32.16
CA ALA A 334 -18.14 -2.44 -33.29
C ALA A 334 -18.49 -0.96 -33.01
N THR A 335 -18.64 -0.59 -31.73
CA THR A 335 -18.87 0.80 -31.28
C THR A 335 -17.65 1.40 -30.57
N ASN A 336 -16.46 0.81 -30.76
CA ASN A 336 -15.18 1.21 -30.14
C ASN A 336 -15.13 1.14 -28.60
N ARG A 337 -16.12 0.51 -27.96
CA ARG A 337 -16.18 0.35 -26.51
C ARG A 337 -15.28 -0.79 -26.01
N LYS A 338 -15.06 -0.82 -24.70
CA LYS A 338 -14.23 -1.80 -24.00
C LYS A 338 -15.03 -2.53 -22.93
N LEU A 339 -14.51 -3.68 -22.54
CA LEU A 339 -15.04 -4.50 -21.45
C LEU A 339 -14.01 -4.56 -20.32
N VAL A 340 -14.51 -4.48 -19.09
CA VAL A 340 -13.74 -4.73 -17.86
C VAL A 340 -14.42 -5.87 -17.10
N THR A 341 -13.65 -6.83 -16.61
CA THR A 341 -14.17 -7.95 -15.80
C THR A 341 -13.47 -8.03 -14.45
N ILE A 342 -14.23 -8.35 -13.41
CA ILE A 342 -13.69 -8.64 -12.08
C ILE A 342 -12.92 -9.97 -12.02
N LEU A 343 -11.80 -9.97 -11.29
CA LEU A 343 -10.93 -11.11 -11.01
C LEU A 343 -10.30 -10.94 -9.62
N ASP A 344 -10.80 -11.69 -8.64
CA ASP A 344 -10.38 -11.58 -7.23
C ASP A 344 -9.32 -12.65 -6.89
N PRO A 345 -8.61 -12.54 -5.75
CA PRO A 345 -7.50 -13.44 -5.44
C PRO A 345 -7.92 -14.77 -4.79
N HIS A 346 -9.19 -14.92 -4.42
CA HIS A 346 -9.70 -16.14 -3.81
C HIS A 346 -10.13 -17.14 -4.88
N ILE A 347 -9.63 -18.37 -4.80
CA ILE A 347 -9.81 -19.41 -5.81
C ILE A 347 -10.74 -20.48 -5.22
N LYS A 348 -11.92 -20.66 -5.82
CA LYS A 348 -12.89 -21.69 -5.43
C LYS A 348 -12.21 -23.06 -5.29
N VAL A 349 -12.42 -23.72 -4.15
CA VAL A 349 -11.96 -25.09 -3.93
C VAL A 349 -12.81 -26.06 -4.76
N ASP A 350 -12.28 -26.49 -5.90
CA ASP A 350 -12.94 -27.40 -6.84
C ASP A 350 -11.89 -28.10 -7.73
N ASP A 351 -11.74 -29.42 -7.58
CA ASP A 351 -10.76 -30.21 -8.35
C ASP A 351 -11.03 -30.23 -9.86
N ASN A 352 -12.23 -29.85 -10.30
CA ASN A 352 -12.56 -29.70 -11.72
C ASN A 352 -12.25 -28.30 -12.27
N TYR A 353 -11.94 -27.34 -11.40
CA TYR A 353 -11.58 -25.97 -11.78
C TYR A 353 -10.08 -25.89 -12.06
N PRO A 354 -9.64 -25.67 -13.31
CA PRO A 354 -8.22 -25.79 -13.68
C PRO A 354 -7.27 -24.83 -12.95
N VAL A 355 -7.74 -23.64 -12.56
CA VAL A 355 -6.94 -22.68 -11.78
C VAL A 355 -6.69 -23.22 -10.38
N TYR A 356 -7.69 -23.81 -9.75
CA TYR A 356 -7.52 -24.46 -8.45
C TYR A 356 -6.64 -25.72 -8.56
N ALA A 357 -6.99 -26.63 -9.47
CA ALA A 357 -6.29 -27.90 -9.63
C ALA A 357 -4.79 -27.73 -9.97
N GLY A 358 -4.44 -26.69 -10.72
CA GLY A 358 -3.04 -26.36 -11.04
C GLY A 358 -2.25 -25.78 -9.85
N ALA A 359 -2.93 -25.15 -8.89
CA ALA A 359 -2.32 -24.48 -7.73
C ALA A 359 -2.30 -25.35 -6.46
N LYS A 360 -3.24 -26.29 -6.32
CA LYS A 360 -3.43 -27.14 -5.14
C LYS A 360 -2.13 -27.78 -4.65
N GLY A 361 -1.83 -27.58 -3.37
CA GLY A 361 -0.64 -28.09 -2.68
C GLY A 361 0.67 -27.36 -3.00
N LYS A 362 0.68 -26.39 -3.93
CA LYS A 362 1.91 -25.76 -4.46
C LYS A 362 1.94 -24.25 -4.33
N TYR A 363 0.84 -23.57 -4.66
CA TYR A 363 0.82 -22.13 -4.93
C TYR A 363 -0.09 -21.33 -4.00
N PHE A 364 -0.78 -22.00 -3.08
CA PHE A 364 -1.61 -21.33 -2.08
C PHE A 364 -0.82 -20.94 -0.83
N VAL A 365 -1.28 -19.88 -0.17
CA VAL A 365 -0.88 -19.55 1.21
C VAL A 365 -1.18 -20.76 2.10
N LYS A 366 -0.40 -20.96 3.16
CA LYS A 366 -0.45 -22.16 3.99
C LYS A 366 -0.72 -21.86 5.45
N TRP A 367 -1.13 -22.88 6.18
CA TRP A 367 -1.02 -22.92 7.64
C TRP A 367 0.35 -23.45 8.07
N ALA A 368 0.70 -23.23 9.34
CA ALA A 368 1.97 -23.70 9.91
C ALA A 368 2.18 -25.23 9.84
N ASN A 369 1.10 -26.01 9.73
CA ASN A 369 1.16 -27.46 9.53
C ASN A 369 1.42 -27.88 8.06
N GLY A 370 1.53 -26.91 7.13
CA GLY A 370 1.79 -27.11 5.71
C GLY A 370 0.56 -27.30 4.82
N SER A 371 -0.66 -27.38 5.39
CA SER A 371 -1.89 -27.44 4.58
C SER A 371 -2.18 -26.11 3.92
N ASP A 372 -2.82 -26.13 2.76
CA ASP A 372 -3.28 -24.90 2.10
C ASP A 372 -4.29 -24.16 3.02
N PHE A 373 -4.20 -22.84 3.03
CA PHE A 373 -5.15 -21.98 3.71
C PHE A 373 -6.46 -21.98 2.95
N GLU A 374 -7.55 -22.26 3.67
CA GLU A 374 -8.92 -22.21 3.16
C GLU A 374 -9.75 -21.25 4.03
N GLY A 375 -10.49 -20.36 3.37
CA GLY A 375 -11.43 -19.45 3.99
C GLY A 375 -12.76 -19.41 3.21
N ILE A 376 -13.70 -18.61 3.67
CA ILE A 376 -14.97 -18.38 2.97
C ILE A 376 -14.92 -17.02 2.25
N CYS A 377 -15.27 -17.01 0.97
CA CYS A 377 -15.54 -15.79 0.20
C CYS A 377 -16.70 -16.04 -0.77
N TRP A 378 -16.82 -15.27 -1.86
CA TRP A 378 -17.94 -15.35 -2.80
C TRP A 378 -18.28 -16.77 -3.33
N PRO A 379 -17.31 -17.62 -3.74
CA PRO A 379 -17.62 -18.96 -4.24
C PRO A 379 -17.82 -20.01 -3.13
N GLY A 380 -17.86 -19.60 -1.85
CA GLY A 380 -17.82 -20.48 -0.69
C GLY A 380 -16.39 -20.76 -0.26
N VAL A 381 -16.06 -22.04 0.00
CA VAL A 381 -14.71 -22.46 0.39
C VAL A 381 -13.72 -22.10 -0.72
N SER A 382 -12.70 -21.32 -0.36
CA SER A 382 -11.72 -20.74 -1.27
C SER A 382 -10.31 -20.83 -0.69
N SER A 383 -9.33 -21.08 -1.56
CA SER A 383 -7.90 -20.94 -1.24
C SER A 383 -7.34 -19.66 -1.86
N TYR A 384 -6.25 -19.14 -1.30
CA TYR A 384 -5.70 -17.83 -1.69
C TYR A 384 -4.31 -18.02 -2.26
N LEU A 385 -4.06 -17.52 -3.47
CA LEU A 385 -2.75 -17.62 -4.10
C LEU A 385 -1.71 -16.82 -3.29
N ASP A 386 -0.52 -17.39 -3.13
CA ASP A 386 0.59 -16.74 -2.45
C ASP A 386 1.34 -15.80 -3.40
N PHE A 387 0.84 -14.59 -3.59
CA PHE A 387 1.46 -13.62 -4.49
C PHE A 387 2.84 -13.11 -4.04
N LEU A 388 3.29 -13.42 -2.82
CA LEU A 388 4.67 -13.14 -2.41
C LEU A 388 5.67 -13.96 -3.25
N ASN A 389 5.28 -15.18 -3.62
CA ASN A 389 6.09 -16.06 -4.45
C ASN A 389 6.07 -15.62 -5.94
N PRO A 390 7.22 -15.26 -6.54
CA PRO A 390 7.28 -14.89 -7.95
C PRO A 390 6.72 -15.97 -8.91
N GLU A 391 6.92 -17.27 -8.61
CA GLU A 391 6.40 -18.36 -9.44
C GLU A 391 4.86 -18.40 -9.44
N VAL A 392 4.23 -18.01 -8.34
CA VAL A 392 2.77 -17.91 -8.24
C VAL A 392 2.26 -16.72 -9.04
N ARG A 393 3.01 -15.61 -9.07
CA ARG A 393 2.71 -14.47 -9.94
C ARG A 393 2.81 -14.86 -11.42
N ASP A 394 3.82 -15.64 -11.81
CA ASP A 394 3.94 -16.20 -13.16
C ASP A 394 2.76 -17.13 -13.50
N TYR A 395 2.39 -18.00 -12.55
CA TYR A 395 1.25 -18.90 -12.70
C TYR A 395 -0.05 -18.12 -12.95
N TYR A 396 -0.35 -17.13 -12.11
CA TYR A 396 -1.54 -16.28 -12.24
C TYR A 396 -1.51 -15.45 -13.53
N ALA A 397 -0.37 -14.83 -13.85
CA ALA A 397 -0.17 -14.07 -15.09
C ALA A 397 -0.47 -14.92 -16.34
N SER A 398 -0.09 -16.21 -16.33
CA SER A 398 -0.31 -17.11 -17.47
C SER A 398 -1.79 -17.33 -17.80
N TRP A 399 -2.70 -17.18 -16.83
CA TRP A 399 -4.15 -17.38 -17.02
C TRP A 399 -4.80 -16.28 -17.86
N TYR A 400 -4.17 -15.12 -18.00
CA TYR A 400 -4.64 -14.03 -18.85
C TYR A 400 -4.49 -14.29 -20.34
N ALA A 401 -3.71 -15.29 -20.75
CA ALA A 401 -3.56 -15.63 -22.17
C ALA A 401 -4.92 -15.98 -22.80
N TYR A 402 -5.21 -15.47 -24.01
CA TYR A 402 -6.51 -15.64 -24.68
C TYR A 402 -6.94 -17.12 -24.84
N ASN A 403 -5.98 -18.03 -24.95
CA ASN A 403 -6.24 -19.47 -25.05
C ASN A 403 -6.55 -20.15 -23.71
N LYS A 404 -6.21 -19.53 -22.57
CA LYS A 404 -6.55 -20.00 -21.23
C LYS A 404 -7.81 -19.32 -20.72
N PHE A 405 -7.90 -18.00 -20.82
CA PHE A 405 -9.14 -17.26 -20.54
C PHE A 405 -10.05 -17.34 -21.77
N ASN A 406 -10.54 -18.55 -22.04
CA ASN A 406 -11.36 -18.83 -23.22
C ASN A 406 -12.61 -17.93 -23.24
N GLY A 407 -12.96 -17.43 -24.42
CA GLY A 407 -14.03 -16.45 -24.59
C GLY A 407 -13.60 -14.99 -24.42
N SER A 408 -12.41 -14.71 -23.90
CA SER A 408 -11.86 -13.34 -23.91
C SER A 408 -11.29 -12.94 -25.28
N THR A 409 -11.38 -11.65 -25.60
CA THR A 409 -10.82 -11.03 -26.81
C THR A 409 -10.12 -9.72 -26.46
N GLU A 410 -9.52 -9.05 -27.43
CA GLU A 410 -8.91 -7.74 -27.21
C GLU A 410 -9.88 -6.66 -26.70
N THR A 411 -11.21 -6.85 -26.86
CA THR A 411 -12.22 -5.97 -26.30
C THR A 411 -12.20 -6.00 -24.77
N LEU A 412 -11.83 -7.14 -24.16
CA LEU A 412 -11.56 -7.26 -22.73
C LEU A 412 -10.22 -6.59 -22.41
N ALA A 413 -10.23 -5.27 -22.38
CA ALA A 413 -9.04 -4.44 -22.28
C ALA A 413 -8.70 -4.01 -20.85
N GLY A 414 -9.58 -4.29 -19.89
CA GLY A 414 -9.39 -3.95 -18.49
C GLY A 414 -9.70 -5.09 -17.53
N VAL A 415 -9.08 -5.04 -16.34
CA VAL A 415 -9.31 -5.98 -15.25
C VAL A 415 -9.63 -5.21 -13.97
N TRP A 416 -10.57 -5.74 -13.20
CA TRP A 416 -10.90 -5.24 -11.87
C TRP A 416 -10.43 -6.26 -10.83
N ASN A 417 -9.45 -5.89 -10.02
CA ASN A 417 -8.98 -6.69 -8.89
C ASN A 417 -9.65 -6.20 -7.61
N ASP A 418 -10.67 -6.92 -7.17
CA ASP A 418 -11.40 -6.67 -5.94
C ASP A 418 -11.04 -7.69 -4.86
N MET A 419 -11.55 -7.48 -3.64
CA MET A 419 -11.43 -8.42 -2.52
C MET A 419 -9.98 -8.79 -2.17
N ASN A 420 -9.03 -7.91 -2.49
CA ASN A 420 -7.61 -8.23 -2.52
C ASN A 420 -6.79 -7.69 -1.34
N GLU A 421 -7.47 -7.36 -0.25
CA GLU A 421 -6.85 -7.05 1.03
C GLU A 421 -5.93 -8.15 1.60
N PRO A 422 -6.28 -9.47 1.60
CA PRO A 422 -7.42 -10.20 1.01
C PRO A 422 -8.65 -10.32 1.90
N SER A 423 -9.85 -10.15 1.34
CA SER A 423 -11.12 -10.31 2.06
C SER A 423 -11.46 -11.78 2.34
N VAL A 424 -11.70 -12.12 3.61
CA VAL A 424 -12.05 -13.49 4.08
C VAL A 424 -13.23 -13.45 5.06
N PHE A 425 -14.43 -13.81 4.60
CA PHE A 425 -15.70 -13.54 5.30
C PHE A 425 -15.86 -14.20 6.66
N ASN A 426 -15.22 -15.35 6.90
CA ASN A 426 -15.40 -16.14 8.12
C ASN A 426 -14.27 -15.96 9.15
N THR A 427 -13.53 -14.86 9.06
CA THR A 427 -12.38 -14.57 9.93
C THR A 427 -12.61 -13.29 10.74
N LEU A 428 -11.76 -13.07 11.74
CA LEU A 428 -11.72 -11.80 12.46
C LEU A 428 -11.34 -10.67 11.50
N GLU A 429 -12.08 -9.55 11.56
CA GLU A 429 -11.81 -8.37 10.72
C GLU A 429 -11.86 -8.62 9.20
N ILE A 430 -12.50 -9.72 8.77
CA ILE A 430 -12.78 -10.04 7.36
C ILE A 430 -11.49 -10.11 6.51
N THR A 431 -10.40 -10.66 7.08
CA THR A 431 -9.13 -10.82 6.35
C THR A 431 -8.34 -12.05 6.80
N MET A 432 -7.36 -12.43 6.00
CA MET A 432 -6.49 -13.56 6.30
C MET A 432 -5.80 -13.43 7.68
N PRO A 433 -5.79 -14.49 8.49
CA PRO A 433 -5.15 -14.49 9.81
C PRO A 433 -3.64 -14.27 9.75
N PHE A 434 -3.11 -13.58 10.76
CA PHE A 434 -1.72 -13.15 10.83
C PHE A 434 -0.68 -14.27 10.87
N GLU A 435 -1.08 -15.43 11.39
CA GLU A 435 -0.28 -16.64 11.49
C GLU A 435 -0.29 -17.50 10.22
N ALA A 436 -1.04 -17.10 9.18
CA ALA A 436 -0.92 -17.73 7.86
C ALA A 436 0.50 -17.53 7.31
N VAL A 437 0.98 -18.53 6.57
CA VAL A 437 2.38 -18.68 6.17
C VAL A 437 2.50 -18.58 4.65
N HIS A 438 3.26 -17.60 4.22
CA HIS A 438 3.68 -17.39 2.83
C HIS A 438 5.01 -18.10 2.56
N CYS A 439 5.45 -18.08 1.31
CA CYS A 439 6.73 -18.63 0.88
C CYS A 439 7.89 -18.11 1.76
N ASN A 440 8.94 -18.93 1.88
CA ASN A 440 10.10 -18.65 2.76
C ASN A 440 9.76 -18.46 4.25
N ASN A 441 8.63 -19.03 4.72
CA ASN A 441 8.15 -18.94 6.10
C ASN A 441 7.85 -17.51 6.58
N VAL A 442 7.51 -16.61 5.66
CA VAL A 442 7.06 -15.26 5.99
C VAL A 442 5.62 -15.33 6.50
N LEU A 443 5.34 -14.68 7.63
CA LEU A 443 3.98 -14.68 8.18
C LEU A 443 3.13 -13.61 7.49
N HIS A 444 1.83 -13.80 7.45
CA HIS A 444 0.92 -12.86 6.81
C HIS A 444 1.00 -11.47 7.46
N ARG A 445 1.21 -11.39 8.79
CA ARG A 445 1.44 -10.12 9.50
C ARG A 445 2.61 -9.28 8.97
N ASP A 446 3.61 -9.89 8.35
CA ASP A 446 4.79 -9.18 7.85
C ASP A 446 4.55 -8.50 6.49
N ILE A 447 3.54 -8.97 5.74
CA ILE A 447 3.30 -8.57 4.34
C ILE A 447 1.85 -8.20 4.03
N HIS A 448 0.97 -8.19 5.03
CA HIS A 448 -0.47 -8.02 4.88
C HIS A 448 -0.83 -6.86 3.94
N ASN A 449 -0.27 -5.66 4.19
CA ASN A 449 -0.60 -4.47 3.41
C ASN A 449 -0.08 -4.48 1.96
N ILE A 450 0.79 -5.40 1.56
CA ILE A 450 1.25 -5.53 0.17
C ILE A 450 0.59 -6.68 -0.60
N TYR A 451 -0.27 -7.49 0.02
CA TYR A 451 -0.90 -8.63 -0.67
C TYR A 451 -1.64 -8.20 -1.94
N GLY A 452 -2.48 -7.15 -1.85
CA GLY A 452 -3.21 -6.59 -2.99
C GLY A 452 -2.31 -5.97 -4.06
N LEU A 453 -1.22 -5.31 -3.66
CA LEU A 453 -0.18 -4.83 -4.59
C LEU A 453 0.44 -6.00 -5.37
N LEU A 454 0.74 -7.11 -4.70
CA LEU A 454 1.39 -8.26 -5.32
C LEU A 454 0.46 -8.99 -6.31
N GLN A 455 -0.84 -9.10 -6.02
CA GLN A 455 -1.84 -9.56 -6.99
C GLN A 455 -1.91 -8.61 -8.19
N THR A 456 -1.99 -7.30 -7.94
CA THR A 456 -2.03 -6.28 -9.00
C THR A 456 -0.81 -6.36 -9.92
N LYS A 457 0.39 -6.59 -9.37
CA LYS A 457 1.62 -6.84 -10.15
C LYS A 457 1.50 -8.07 -11.04
N ALA A 458 0.93 -9.16 -10.52
CA ALA A 458 0.70 -10.38 -11.29
C ALA A 458 -0.34 -10.18 -12.42
N THR A 459 -1.41 -9.44 -12.15
CA THR A 459 -2.40 -9.02 -13.18
C THR A 459 -1.73 -8.18 -14.27
N HIS A 460 -0.94 -7.16 -13.88
CA HIS A 460 -0.20 -6.31 -14.82
C HIS A 460 0.72 -7.14 -15.70
N GLN A 461 1.48 -8.06 -15.10
CA GLN A 461 2.32 -8.99 -15.83
C GLN A 461 1.52 -9.83 -16.83
N GLY A 462 0.38 -10.40 -16.42
CA GLY A 462 -0.49 -11.19 -17.30
C GLY A 462 -1.01 -10.40 -18.49
N LEU A 463 -1.44 -9.16 -18.29
CA LEU A 463 -1.92 -8.27 -19.36
C LEU A 463 -0.81 -7.86 -20.33
N ILE A 464 0.40 -7.57 -19.83
CA ILE A 464 1.57 -7.34 -20.67
C ILE A 464 1.90 -8.57 -21.51
N GLN A 465 1.92 -9.77 -20.91
CA GLN A 465 2.21 -11.02 -21.61
C GLN A 465 1.15 -11.35 -22.67
N ARG A 466 -0.14 -11.20 -22.31
CA ARG A 466 -1.29 -11.45 -23.19
C ARG A 466 -1.21 -10.67 -24.50
N ASP A 467 -0.78 -9.41 -24.42
CA ASP A 467 -0.70 -8.50 -25.56
C ASP A 467 0.74 -8.31 -26.09
N ASN A 468 1.67 -9.21 -25.75
CA ASN A 468 3.09 -9.19 -26.16
C ASN A 468 3.79 -7.83 -25.89
N GLY A 469 3.42 -7.16 -24.80
CA GLY A 469 3.96 -5.85 -24.42
C GLY A 469 3.55 -4.69 -25.33
N THR A 470 2.61 -4.89 -26.25
CA THR A 470 2.20 -3.86 -27.22
C THR A 470 1.11 -2.92 -26.69
N LYS A 471 0.41 -3.30 -25.61
CA LYS A 471 -0.67 -2.53 -25.00
C LYS A 471 -0.34 -2.20 -23.55
N ARG A 472 -0.76 -1.00 -23.11
CA ARG A 472 -0.64 -0.58 -21.70
C ARG A 472 -1.79 -1.20 -20.91
N PRO A 473 -1.56 -1.91 -19.79
CA PRO A 473 -2.64 -2.46 -18.97
C PRO A 473 -3.59 -1.39 -18.44
N PHE A 474 -4.85 -1.76 -18.21
CA PHE A 474 -5.75 -1.04 -17.32
C PHE A 474 -6.21 -1.99 -16.23
N ILE A 475 -5.92 -1.63 -14.99
CA ILE A 475 -6.30 -2.38 -13.80
C ILE A 475 -6.93 -1.40 -12.84
N LEU A 476 -8.10 -1.74 -12.32
CA LEU A 476 -8.65 -1.11 -11.13
C LEU A 476 -8.40 -2.04 -9.94
N SER A 477 -7.83 -1.54 -8.85
CA SER A 477 -7.58 -2.35 -7.66
C SER A 477 -8.14 -1.70 -6.39
N ARG A 478 -8.75 -2.51 -5.50
CA ARG A 478 -9.30 -2.02 -4.23
C ARG A 478 -8.17 -1.81 -3.24
N SER A 479 -7.50 -2.91 -2.93
CA SER A 479 -6.38 -2.92 -2.01
C SER A 479 -5.10 -2.48 -2.69
N HIS A 480 -4.38 -1.59 -2.01
CA HIS A 480 -3.23 -0.93 -2.57
C HIS A 480 -2.20 -0.58 -1.49
N PHE A 481 -0.97 -0.37 -1.95
CA PHE A 481 0.15 0.05 -1.12
C PHE A 481 0.99 1.11 -1.83
N ALA A 482 1.98 1.68 -1.15
CA ALA A 482 3.03 2.45 -1.81
C ALA A 482 3.60 1.69 -3.02
N GLY A 483 3.54 2.29 -4.21
CA GLY A 483 3.99 1.65 -5.45
C GLY A 483 2.87 1.13 -6.35
N SER A 484 1.62 1.00 -5.86
CA SER A 484 0.47 0.59 -6.68
C SER A 484 0.21 1.50 -7.88
N GLN A 485 0.58 2.80 -7.79
CA GLN A 485 0.43 3.76 -8.89
C GLN A 485 1.13 3.32 -10.19
N ARG A 486 2.17 2.48 -10.09
CA ARG A 486 2.89 1.95 -11.25
C ARG A 486 2.03 1.01 -12.10
N TYR A 487 0.94 0.46 -11.56
CA TYR A 487 0.22 -0.65 -12.17
C TYR A 487 -1.29 -0.45 -12.30
N ALA A 488 -1.93 0.28 -11.39
CA ALA A 488 -3.38 0.34 -11.32
C ALA A 488 -3.93 1.74 -11.02
N ALA A 489 -5.17 1.95 -11.45
CA ALA A 489 -6.08 2.89 -10.83
C ALA A 489 -6.61 2.30 -9.52
N ILE A 490 -7.06 3.15 -8.61
CA ILE A 490 -7.77 2.74 -7.40
C ILE A 490 -9.13 3.42 -7.32
N TRP A 491 -10.04 2.88 -6.53
CA TRP A 491 -11.24 3.58 -6.09
C TRP A 491 -11.40 3.50 -4.59
N THR A 492 -12.24 4.36 -4.02
CA THR A 492 -12.42 4.47 -2.57
C THR A 492 -13.23 3.32 -1.95
N GLY A 493 -13.60 2.28 -2.71
CA GLY A 493 -14.42 1.17 -2.24
C GLY A 493 -15.90 1.51 -2.05
N ASP A 494 -16.56 0.75 -1.18
CA ASP A 494 -18.00 0.62 -1.05
C ASP A 494 -18.64 1.81 -0.32
N ASN A 495 -18.58 2.99 -0.93
CA ASN A 495 -19.21 4.20 -0.41
C ASN A 495 -20.75 4.10 -0.41
N THR A 496 -21.42 5.07 0.22
CA THR A 496 -22.90 5.10 0.31
C THR A 496 -23.48 6.24 -0.52
N ALA A 497 -24.67 6.01 -1.08
CA ALA A 497 -25.47 6.97 -1.84
C ALA A 497 -26.06 8.09 -0.96
N ASP A 498 -25.19 8.90 -0.36
CA ASP A 498 -25.54 10.06 0.47
C ASP A 498 -24.53 11.22 0.31
N TRP A 499 -24.98 12.43 0.63
CA TRP A 499 -24.20 13.66 0.43
C TRP A 499 -22.85 13.69 1.15
N PRO A 500 -22.71 13.23 2.41
CA PRO A 500 -21.42 13.21 3.07
C PRO A 500 -20.36 12.37 2.35
N TYR A 501 -20.76 11.27 1.71
CA TYR A 501 -19.87 10.41 0.94
C TYR A 501 -19.44 11.05 -0.38
N LEU A 502 -20.34 11.82 -1.02
CA LEU A 502 -19.95 12.65 -2.16
C LEU A 502 -18.90 13.69 -1.75
N VAL A 503 -19.09 14.37 -0.63
CA VAL A 503 -18.18 15.41 -0.16
C VAL A 503 -16.81 14.82 0.22
N ILE A 504 -16.79 13.69 0.93
CA ILE A 504 -15.54 13.09 1.40
C ILE A 504 -14.71 12.52 0.25
N SER A 505 -15.35 12.03 -0.83
CA SER A 505 -14.66 11.45 -1.99
C SER A 505 -13.62 12.39 -2.60
N TYR A 506 -13.88 13.71 -2.56
CA TYR A 506 -12.92 14.72 -3.00
C TYR A 506 -11.66 14.72 -2.14
N SER A 507 -11.81 14.64 -0.81
CA SER A 507 -10.67 14.60 0.12
C SER A 507 -9.88 13.30 -0.03
N GLU A 508 -10.57 12.17 -0.22
CA GLU A 508 -9.93 10.86 -0.43
C GLU A 508 -9.09 10.84 -1.72
N CYS A 509 -9.65 11.31 -2.84
CA CYS A 509 -8.94 11.39 -4.11
C CYS A 509 -7.78 12.41 -4.06
N MET A 510 -7.97 13.55 -3.40
CA MET A 510 -6.89 14.52 -3.20
C MET A 510 -5.74 13.94 -2.38
N LEU A 511 -6.06 13.20 -1.31
CA LEU A 511 -5.07 12.53 -0.47
C LEU A 511 -4.32 11.47 -1.30
N SER A 512 -5.04 10.67 -2.08
CA SER A 512 -4.47 9.69 -3.01
C SER A 512 -3.43 10.33 -3.96
N ASN A 513 -3.78 11.49 -4.55
CA ASN A 513 -2.90 12.23 -5.46
C ASN A 513 -1.58 12.66 -4.81
N ILE A 514 -1.62 13.19 -3.58
CA ILE A 514 -0.41 13.64 -2.88
C ILE A 514 0.40 12.49 -2.27
N VAL A 515 -0.11 11.27 -2.30
CA VAL A 515 0.67 10.05 -2.03
C VAL A 515 1.02 9.30 -3.33
N GLY A 516 1.00 9.99 -4.47
CA GLY A 516 1.48 9.48 -5.76
C GLY A 516 0.48 8.63 -6.55
N MET A 517 -0.68 8.30 -5.99
CA MET A 517 -1.75 7.54 -6.65
C MET A 517 -2.72 8.49 -7.35
N VAL A 518 -2.31 8.98 -8.52
CA VAL A 518 -3.04 10.04 -9.23
C VAL A 518 -4.28 9.57 -10.00
N PHE A 519 -4.45 8.25 -10.15
CA PHE A 519 -5.57 7.66 -10.86
C PHE A 519 -6.55 7.05 -9.85
N CYS A 520 -7.27 7.93 -9.16
CA CYS A 520 -8.21 7.61 -8.08
C CYS A 520 -9.62 8.11 -8.41
N GLY A 521 -10.64 7.36 -7.99
CA GLY A 521 -12.04 7.76 -8.10
C GLY A 521 -12.91 7.20 -6.97
N ALA A 522 -14.19 7.53 -6.98
CA ALA A 522 -15.20 6.99 -6.10
C ALA A 522 -16.44 6.62 -6.93
N ASP A 523 -17.24 5.67 -6.44
CA ASP A 523 -18.43 5.24 -7.18
C ASP A 523 -19.45 6.38 -7.28
N VAL A 524 -19.72 6.78 -8.53
CA VAL A 524 -20.67 7.85 -8.83
C VAL A 524 -22.08 7.36 -8.54
N GLY A 525 -22.78 8.08 -7.65
CA GLY A 525 -24.11 7.69 -7.17
C GLY A 525 -24.10 6.89 -5.87
N GLY A 526 -22.94 6.40 -5.44
CA GLY A 526 -22.77 5.58 -4.24
C GLY A 526 -23.03 4.09 -4.49
N PHE A 527 -22.14 3.21 -4.01
CA PHE A 527 -22.29 1.76 -4.13
C PHE A 527 -23.52 1.25 -3.36
N SER A 528 -23.60 1.61 -2.08
CA SER A 528 -24.71 1.21 -1.22
C SER A 528 -25.88 2.19 -1.27
N GLY A 529 -27.09 1.68 -1.43
CA GLY A 529 -28.33 2.46 -1.33
C GLY A 529 -28.89 2.93 -2.68
N LYS A 530 -29.68 4.01 -2.65
CA LYS A 530 -30.33 4.59 -3.84
C LYS A 530 -30.22 6.11 -3.79
N PRO A 531 -29.42 6.74 -4.68
CA PRO A 531 -29.31 8.19 -4.69
C PRO A 531 -30.64 8.82 -5.14
N ARG A 532 -30.94 10.01 -4.63
CA ARG A 532 -32.04 10.83 -5.17
C ARG A 532 -31.57 11.49 -6.47
N PRO A 533 -32.44 11.60 -7.50
CA PRO A 533 -32.12 12.29 -8.74
C PRO A 533 -31.67 13.74 -8.55
#